data_AF-A0AAD4LP29-F1
#
_entry.id   AF-A0AAD4LP29-F1
#
_cell.length_a   1.000
_cell.length_b   1.000
_cell.length_c   1.000
_cell.angle_alpha   90.00
_cell.angle_beta   90.00
_cell.angle_gamma   90.00
#
_symmetry.space_group_name_H-M   'P 1'
#
loop_
_entity.id
_entity.type
_entity.pdbx_description
1 polymer ?
#
loop_
_entity_poly.entity_id
_entity_poly.type
_entity_poly.pdbx_seq_one_letter_code
_entity_poly.pdbx_strand_id
1 'polypeptide(L)'
;MSERTARAYSNTSRRASRHQSVDRKPVYRSVLGNPFHVDWPTISPSLQESILLQLITLFDGMAAYYQFTRNARKKARLTTSSSDQKQAEIDIAQPSTESRMSTPPIASHITLGINEVTKALETEIRSSRQVVVTSDTTLDTIQPLTSVIFICHADLDTPAIVAHLPQLIALCNSARPHGHQIKVVLLPAGAQIFPCSCIGLCKTQFL
;
A
#
# COMPACT_ATOMS: atom_id res chain seq x y z
N MET A 1 -46.02 -7.86 37.66
CA MET A 1 -44.78 -7.14 37.30
C MET A 1 -44.85 -6.86 35.81
N SER A 2 -44.95 -5.60 35.40
CA SER A 2 -44.95 -5.20 33.99
C SER A 2 -44.06 -3.98 33.80
N GLU A 3 -43.12 -4.14 32.88
CA GLU A 3 -42.00 -3.27 32.58
C GLU A 3 -42.46 -1.95 31.94
N ARG A 4 -42.01 -0.83 32.51
CA ARG A 4 -42.11 0.49 31.89
C ARG A 4 -40.95 0.65 30.91
N THR A 5 -41.24 0.56 29.61
CA THR A 5 -40.30 0.90 28.55
C THR A 5 -40.04 2.41 28.53
N ALA A 6 -38.75 2.78 28.59
CA ALA A 6 -38.30 4.16 28.55
C ALA A 6 -38.61 4.80 27.19
N ARG A 7 -39.41 5.87 27.18
CA ARG A 7 -39.62 6.71 25.99
C ARG A 7 -38.42 7.63 25.80
N ALA A 8 -37.60 7.36 24.79
CA ALA A 8 -36.59 8.31 24.34
C ALA A 8 -37.27 9.51 23.67
N TYR A 9 -37.10 10.69 24.25
CA TYR A 9 -37.49 11.97 23.64
C TYR A 9 -36.54 12.26 22.47
N SER A 10 -36.94 11.93 21.24
CA SER A 10 -36.31 12.48 20.05
C SER A 10 -36.98 13.82 19.72
N ASN A 11 -36.24 14.91 19.92
CA ASN A 11 -36.70 16.26 19.61
C ASN A 11 -36.64 16.46 18.09
N THR A 12 -37.59 15.85 17.37
CA THR A 12 -37.78 16.01 15.93
C THR A 12 -38.60 17.28 15.68
N SER A 13 -37.89 18.40 15.51
CA SER A 13 -38.51 19.68 15.16
C SER A 13 -39.19 19.60 13.79
N ARG A 14 -40.53 19.72 13.79
CA ARG A 14 -41.36 19.94 12.59
C ARG A 14 -41.40 21.43 12.24
N ARG A 15 -40.28 22.00 11.80
CA ARG A 15 -40.28 23.33 11.17
C ARG A 15 -39.80 23.25 9.72
N ALA A 16 -40.48 22.43 8.93
CA ALA A 16 -40.45 22.55 7.49
C ALA A 16 -41.34 23.73 7.08
N SER A 17 -40.76 24.92 6.96
CA SER A 17 -41.36 25.98 6.16
C SER A 17 -40.88 25.83 4.72
N ARG A 18 -41.85 25.51 3.88
CA ARG A 18 -41.83 25.40 2.43
C ARG A 18 -41.54 26.79 1.85
N HIS A 19 -40.57 26.90 0.93
CA HIS A 19 -40.30 28.10 0.11
C HIS A 19 -39.95 29.41 0.84
N GLN A 20 -38.77 29.49 1.46
CA GLN A 20 -38.04 30.76 1.49
C GLN A 20 -36.61 30.49 1.01
N SER A 21 -36.20 31.20 -0.04
CA SER A 21 -34.80 31.51 -0.33
C SER A 21 -34.26 32.37 0.83
N VAL A 22 -34.11 31.74 2.00
CA VAL A 22 -33.48 32.38 3.15
C VAL A 22 -32.02 32.53 2.79
N ASP A 23 -31.56 33.76 2.65
CA ASP A 23 -30.15 34.12 2.71
C ASP A 23 -29.54 33.46 3.94
N ARG A 24 -28.89 32.31 3.74
CA ARG A 24 -28.25 31.57 4.82
C ARG A 24 -27.00 32.35 5.20
N LYS A 25 -27.07 33.07 6.32
CA LYS A 25 -25.89 33.71 6.92
C LYS A 25 -24.81 32.64 7.14
N PRO A 26 -23.58 32.83 6.64
CA PRO A 26 -22.51 31.86 6.86
C PRO A 26 -22.25 31.74 8.37
N VAL A 27 -22.30 30.52 8.88
CA VAL A 27 -21.95 30.22 10.28
C VAL A 27 -20.49 29.80 10.28
N TYR A 28 -19.63 30.69 10.76
CA TYR A 28 -18.22 30.37 10.96
C TYR A 28 -18.07 29.58 12.27
N ARG A 29 -17.36 28.46 12.19
CA ARG A 29 -16.93 27.69 13.36
C ARG A 29 -15.42 27.76 13.41
N SER A 30 -14.88 28.21 14.54
CA SER A 30 -13.45 28.12 14.79
C SER A 30 -13.09 26.65 14.99
N VAL A 31 -12.32 26.09 14.07
CA VAL A 31 -11.73 24.75 14.22
C VAL A 31 -10.24 24.96 14.43
N LEU A 32 -9.70 24.38 15.50
CA LEU A 32 -8.26 24.34 15.71
C LEU A 32 -7.68 23.35 14.69
N GLY A 33 -6.84 23.85 13.78
CA GLY A 33 -6.06 22.99 12.89
C GLY A 33 -5.04 22.17 13.66
N ASN A 34 -4.69 20.99 13.16
CA ASN A 34 -3.58 20.22 13.72
C ASN A 34 -2.24 20.79 13.19
N PRO A 35 -1.39 21.39 14.05
CA PRO A 35 -0.11 21.95 13.62
C PRO A 35 0.94 20.87 13.26
N PHE A 36 0.68 19.61 13.61
CA PHE A 36 1.57 18.48 13.33
C PHE A 36 1.19 17.70 12.06
N HIS A 37 0.44 18.34 11.15
CA HIS A 37 0.19 17.79 9.83
C HIS A 37 1.48 17.83 9.00
N VAL A 38 1.92 16.68 8.51
CA VAL A 38 3.07 16.59 7.61
C VAL A 38 2.51 16.60 6.20
N ASP A 39 2.77 17.69 5.48
CA ASP A 39 2.34 17.83 4.11
C ASP A 39 3.13 16.90 3.18
N TRP A 40 2.48 16.51 2.09
CA TRP A 40 3.13 15.74 1.03
C TRP A 40 4.19 16.59 0.32
N PRO A 41 5.31 15.98 -0.12
CA PRO A 41 6.33 16.71 -0.87
C PRO A 41 5.75 17.15 -2.22
N THR A 42 5.99 18.42 -2.58
CA THR A 42 5.65 18.93 -3.90
C THR A 42 6.81 18.67 -4.85
N ILE A 43 6.54 17.98 -5.95
CA ILE A 43 7.53 17.62 -6.97
C ILE A 43 7.14 18.32 -8.27
N SER A 44 8.12 18.80 -9.04
CA SER A 44 7.84 19.42 -10.34
C SER A 44 7.22 18.40 -11.31
N PRO A 45 6.20 18.79 -12.09
CA PRO A 45 5.49 17.86 -12.97
C PRO A 45 6.41 17.22 -14.02
N SER A 46 7.38 17.98 -14.54
CA SER A 46 8.37 17.46 -15.49
C SER A 46 9.23 16.34 -14.89
N LEU A 47 9.56 16.42 -13.60
CA LEU A 47 10.33 15.37 -12.92
C LEU A 47 9.45 14.14 -12.65
N GLN A 48 8.20 14.33 -12.27
CA GLN A 48 7.24 13.24 -12.08
C GLN A 48 7.08 12.41 -13.37
N GLU A 49 6.96 13.07 -14.52
CA GLU A 49 6.82 12.42 -15.82
C GLU A 49 8.11 11.68 -16.22
N SER A 50 9.28 12.29 -16.03
CA SER A 50 10.56 11.63 -16.29
C SER A 50 10.77 10.39 -15.41
N ILE A 51 10.42 10.44 -14.12
CA ILE A 51 10.53 9.31 -13.21
C ILE A 51 9.57 8.20 -13.63
N LEU A 52 8.33 8.55 -13.99
CA LEU A 52 7.35 7.59 -14.45
C LEU A 52 7.89 6.81 -15.66
N LEU A 53 8.38 7.50 -16.68
CA LEU A 53 8.94 6.86 -17.89
C LEU A 53 10.11 5.91 -17.56
N GLN A 54 10.99 6.28 -16.63
CA GLN A 54 12.06 5.40 -16.18
C GLN A 54 11.51 4.16 -15.46
N LEU A 55 10.52 4.32 -14.59
CA LEU A 55 9.84 3.18 -13.98
C LEU A 55 9.22 2.27 -15.04
N ILE A 56 8.63 2.84 -16.11
CA ILE A 56 8.11 2.05 -17.23
C ILE A 56 9.16 1.11 -17.80
N THR A 57 10.32 1.66 -18.12
CA THR A 57 11.42 0.87 -18.68
C THR A 57 11.97 -0.17 -17.69
N LEU A 58 11.98 0.13 -16.39
CA LEU A 58 12.45 -0.80 -15.36
C LEU A 58 11.48 -1.95 -15.09
N PHE A 59 10.18 -1.69 -15.22
CA PHE A 59 9.12 -2.68 -15.00
C PHE A 59 8.75 -3.47 -16.24
N ASP A 60 9.38 -3.21 -17.38
CA ASP A 60 9.15 -3.97 -18.59
C ASP A 60 9.46 -5.46 -18.35
N GLY A 61 8.59 -6.34 -18.85
CA GLY A 61 8.67 -7.79 -18.60
C GLY A 61 8.19 -8.28 -17.23
N MET A 62 7.91 -7.41 -16.25
CA MET A 62 7.40 -7.83 -14.92
C MET A 62 5.97 -8.40 -15.00
N ALA A 63 5.14 -7.89 -15.90
CA ALA A 63 3.77 -8.38 -16.13
C ALA A 63 3.77 -9.87 -16.46
N ALA A 64 4.64 -10.28 -17.39
CA ALA A 64 4.76 -11.67 -17.82
C ALA A 64 5.16 -12.57 -16.63
N TYR A 65 6.13 -12.12 -15.83
CA TYR A 65 6.59 -12.84 -14.64
C TYR A 65 5.47 -13.02 -13.58
N TYR A 66 4.76 -11.94 -13.21
CA TYR A 66 3.69 -12.02 -12.21
C TYR A 66 2.47 -12.81 -12.70
N GLN A 67 2.12 -12.70 -13.99
CA GLN A 67 1.05 -13.50 -14.59
C GLN A 67 1.40 -14.99 -14.58
N PHE A 68 2.63 -15.34 -14.96
CA PHE A 68 3.09 -16.73 -14.97
C PHE A 68 3.10 -17.35 -13.57
N THR A 69 3.67 -16.66 -12.58
CA THR A 69 3.69 -17.14 -11.18
C THR A 69 2.28 -17.29 -10.62
N ARG A 70 1.36 -16.36 -10.93
CA ARG A 70 -0.05 -16.47 -10.55
C ARG A 70 -0.74 -17.67 -11.20
N ASN A 71 -0.50 -17.91 -12.48
CA ASN A 71 -1.08 -19.02 -13.22
C ASN A 71 -0.53 -20.38 -12.75
N ALA A 72 0.76 -20.46 -12.43
CA ALA A 72 1.38 -21.64 -11.83
C ALA A 72 0.72 -21.99 -10.47
N ARG A 73 0.48 -20.99 -9.62
CA ARG A 73 -0.23 -21.18 -8.34
C ARG A 73 -1.67 -21.66 -8.53
N LYS A 74 -2.39 -21.15 -9.55
CA LYS A 74 -3.74 -21.62 -9.87
C LYS A 74 -3.73 -23.08 -10.31
N LYS A 75 -2.81 -23.46 -11.20
CA LYS A 75 -2.65 -24.85 -11.66
C LYS A 75 -2.33 -25.82 -10.51
N ALA A 76 -1.44 -25.44 -9.60
CA ALA A 76 -1.08 -26.25 -8.43
C ALA A 76 -2.28 -26.49 -7.48
N ARG A 77 -3.20 -25.52 -7.34
CA ARG A 77 -4.41 -25.67 -6.52
C ARG A 77 -5.46 -26.59 -7.15
N LEU A 78 -5.59 -26.53 -8.48
CA LEU A 78 -6.50 -27.42 -9.23
C LEU A 78 -6.07 -28.89 -9.14
N THR A 79 -4.76 -29.16 -9.15
CA THR A 79 -4.23 -30.53 -9.00
C THR A 79 -4.34 -31.07 -7.59
N THR A 80 -4.37 -30.23 -6.55
CA THR A 80 -4.55 -30.70 -5.16
C THR A 80 -6.01 -30.98 -4.81
N SER A 81 -6.97 -30.36 -5.50
CA SER A 81 -8.42 -30.55 -5.22
C SER A 81 -9.05 -31.78 -5.88
N SER A 82 -8.30 -32.55 -6.67
CA SER A 82 -8.83 -33.72 -7.41
C SER A 82 -8.22 -35.06 -6.99
N SER A 83 -7.43 -35.09 -5.91
CA SER A 83 -6.62 -36.26 -5.51
C SER A 83 -7.06 -36.87 -4.18
N ASP A 84 -8.36 -37.16 -4.03
CA ASP A 84 -8.87 -37.94 -2.88
C ASP A 84 -9.24 -39.39 -3.22
N GLN A 85 -9.00 -39.89 -4.44
CA GLN A 85 -9.09 -41.33 -4.74
C GLN A 85 -8.13 -41.76 -5.87
N LYS A 86 -6.92 -42.20 -5.50
CA LYS A 86 -6.26 -43.44 -5.95
C LYS A 86 -4.76 -43.42 -5.61
N GLN A 87 -4.35 -44.33 -4.73
CA GLN A 87 -2.96 -44.77 -4.55
C GLN A 87 -2.46 -45.49 -5.82
N ALA A 88 -1.27 -45.14 -6.27
CA ALA A 88 -0.31 -46.07 -6.87
C ALA A 88 1.10 -45.46 -6.90
N GLU A 89 2.04 -46.37 -6.72
CA GLU A 89 3.49 -46.27 -6.58
C GLU A 89 4.19 -46.11 -7.94
N ILE A 90 5.42 -45.57 -7.93
CA ILE A 90 6.45 -45.60 -8.99
C ILE A 90 6.19 -44.77 -10.26
N ASP A 91 6.92 -43.67 -10.49
CA ASP A 91 8.18 -43.69 -11.26
C ASP A 91 8.79 -42.28 -11.38
N ILE A 92 10.13 -42.24 -11.41
CA ILE A 92 10.95 -41.04 -11.54
C ILE A 92 10.82 -40.54 -12.97
N ALA A 93 9.94 -39.57 -13.20
CA ALA A 93 9.95 -38.76 -14.40
C ALA A 93 9.88 -37.28 -14.00
N GLN A 94 11.05 -36.65 -13.97
CA GLN A 94 11.20 -35.20 -13.95
C GLN A 94 10.28 -34.60 -15.02
N PRO A 95 9.31 -33.73 -14.68
CA PRO A 95 8.71 -32.88 -15.68
C PRO A 95 9.80 -31.93 -16.17
N SER A 96 10.07 -32.08 -17.46
CA SER A 96 11.02 -31.34 -18.28
C SER A 96 11.11 -29.85 -17.94
N THR A 97 12.37 -29.46 -17.78
CA THR A 97 12.92 -28.13 -17.60
C THR A 97 12.69 -27.23 -18.83
N GLU A 98 11.44 -26.92 -19.18
CA GLU A 98 11.14 -25.96 -20.25
C GLU A 98 10.12 -24.91 -19.77
N SER A 99 10.48 -23.63 -19.87
CA SER A 99 9.74 -22.41 -19.46
C SER A 99 9.89 -21.89 -18.02
N ARG A 100 11.04 -22.10 -17.37
CA ARG A 100 11.42 -21.22 -16.25
C ARG A 100 11.73 -19.83 -16.80
N MET A 101 10.73 -18.95 -16.90
CA MET A 101 11.01 -17.52 -16.99
C MET A 101 11.89 -17.18 -15.78
N SER A 102 13.15 -16.79 -16.05
CA SER A 102 14.10 -16.39 -15.03
C SER A 102 13.47 -15.27 -14.21
N THR A 103 13.42 -15.42 -12.89
CA THR A 103 12.92 -14.37 -11.99
C THR A 103 13.67 -13.07 -12.29
N PRO A 104 12.99 -12.00 -12.71
CA PRO A 104 13.65 -10.74 -12.98
C PRO A 104 14.27 -10.24 -11.66
N PRO A 105 15.54 -9.81 -11.64
CA PRO A 105 16.24 -9.43 -10.41
C PRO A 105 15.48 -8.39 -9.57
N ILE A 106 14.80 -7.48 -10.27
CA ILE A 106 14.02 -6.40 -9.67
C ILE A 106 12.80 -6.88 -8.86
N ALA A 107 12.24 -8.05 -9.15
CA ALA A 107 11.08 -8.57 -8.42
C ALA A 107 11.36 -8.85 -6.93
N SER A 108 12.62 -9.07 -6.55
CA SER A 108 13.02 -9.30 -5.16
C SER A 108 13.14 -8.03 -4.32
N HIS A 109 13.22 -6.87 -4.97
CA HIS A 109 13.47 -5.57 -4.33
C HIS A 109 12.22 -4.68 -4.28
N ILE A 110 11.06 -5.21 -4.67
CA ILE A 110 9.83 -4.44 -4.83
C ILE A 110 8.74 -4.98 -3.92
N THR A 111 8.23 -4.10 -3.07
CA THR A 111 7.07 -4.31 -2.22
C THR A 111 5.90 -3.53 -2.81
N LEU A 112 4.74 -4.17 -2.87
CA LEU A 112 3.58 -3.62 -3.55
C LEU A 112 2.40 -3.54 -2.59
N GLY A 113 1.87 -2.33 -2.44
CA GLY A 113 0.59 -2.09 -1.79
C GLY A 113 0.71 -1.54 -0.39
N ILE A 114 -0.29 -0.73 -0.05
CA ILE A 114 -0.36 0.08 1.17
C ILE A 114 -0.04 -0.74 2.41
N ASN A 115 -0.71 -1.87 2.58
CA ASN A 115 -0.56 -2.67 3.78
C ASN A 115 0.84 -3.26 3.92
N GLU A 116 1.47 -3.66 2.81
CA GLU A 116 2.83 -4.20 2.83
C GLU A 116 3.86 -3.10 3.06
N VAL A 117 3.68 -1.93 2.44
CA VAL A 117 4.52 -0.75 2.69
C VAL A 117 4.39 -0.27 4.14
N THR A 118 3.17 -0.16 4.67
CA THR A 118 2.93 0.23 6.07
C THR A 118 3.53 -0.79 7.03
N LYS A 119 3.36 -2.09 6.81
CA LYS A 119 4.02 -3.13 7.63
C LYS A 119 5.53 -3.04 7.59
N ALA A 120 6.11 -2.79 6.41
CA ALA A 120 7.56 -2.64 6.26
C ALA A 120 8.08 -1.43 7.06
N LEU A 121 7.43 -0.28 6.92
CA LEU A 121 7.75 0.94 7.68
C LEU A 121 7.58 0.73 9.19
N GLU A 122 6.49 0.12 9.64
CA GLU A 122 6.26 -0.16 11.05
C GLU A 122 7.31 -1.12 11.63
N THR A 123 7.66 -2.17 10.89
CA THR A 123 8.67 -3.14 11.31
C THR A 123 10.02 -2.46 11.50
N GLU A 124 10.37 -1.58 10.58
CA GLU A 124 11.60 -0.80 10.64
C GLU A 124 11.63 0.19 11.82
N ILE A 125 10.52 0.88 12.09
CA ILE A 125 10.42 1.78 13.26
C ILE A 125 10.58 0.96 14.55
N ARG A 126 9.97 -0.22 14.63
CA ARG A 126 10.06 -1.10 15.81
C ARG A 126 11.47 -1.63 16.02
N SER A 127 12.15 -2.08 14.97
CA SER A 127 13.51 -2.59 15.07
C SER A 127 14.49 -1.50 15.52
N SER A 128 14.38 -0.29 14.97
CA SER A 128 15.21 0.84 15.39
C SER A 128 15.02 1.21 16.86
N ARG A 129 13.79 1.13 17.38
CA ARG A 129 13.51 1.40 18.82
C ARG A 129 14.03 0.30 19.76
N GLN A 130 14.01 -0.97 19.33
CA GLN A 130 14.48 -2.08 20.16
C GLN A 130 16.00 -2.06 20.36
N VAL A 131 16.76 -1.60 19.36
CA VAL A 131 18.23 -1.47 19.45
C VAL A 131 18.66 -0.54 20.59
N VAL A 132 17.82 0.44 20.98
CA VAL A 132 18.15 1.40 22.05
C VAL A 132 17.88 0.84 23.45
N VAL A 133 17.03 -0.18 23.61
CA VAL A 133 16.59 -0.68 24.92
C VAL A 133 17.35 -1.93 25.40
N THR A 134 18.00 -2.65 24.49
CA THR A 134 18.78 -3.86 24.82
C THR A 134 20.14 -3.79 24.17
N SER A 135 21.13 -3.27 24.91
CA SER A 135 22.54 -3.45 24.62
C SER A 135 22.95 -4.87 25.01
N ASP A 136 22.55 -5.88 24.23
CA ASP A 136 23.17 -7.20 24.28
C ASP A 136 23.11 -7.86 22.89
N THR A 137 24.30 -7.87 22.28
CA THR A 137 24.82 -8.65 21.15
C THR A 137 23.94 -9.81 20.66
N THR A 138 23.47 -9.76 19.40
CA THR A 138 23.66 -10.84 18.39
C THR A 138 22.97 -10.55 17.05
N LEU A 139 23.80 -10.56 16.00
CA LEU A 139 23.52 -10.87 14.58
C LEU A 139 22.58 -9.95 13.80
N ASP A 140 23.21 -9.10 12.99
CA ASP A 140 22.70 -8.40 11.82
C ASP A 140 21.85 -9.32 10.92
N THR A 141 20.56 -9.40 11.21
CA THR A 141 19.60 -9.79 10.19
C THR A 141 19.47 -8.60 9.26
N ILE A 142 20.12 -8.67 8.09
CA ILE A 142 20.06 -7.65 7.03
C ILE A 142 18.58 -7.48 6.64
N GLN A 143 17.86 -6.59 7.30
CA GLN A 143 16.52 -6.20 6.87
C GLN A 143 16.68 -5.26 5.68
N PRO A 144 15.95 -5.49 4.57
CA PRO A 144 16.05 -4.63 3.40
C PRO A 144 15.57 -3.22 3.77
N LEU A 145 16.48 -2.24 3.73
CA LEU A 145 16.12 -0.84 3.94
C LEU A 145 15.31 -0.35 2.74
N THR A 146 14.06 0.02 2.98
CA THR A 146 13.23 0.71 1.98
C THR A 146 13.90 2.04 1.62
N SER A 147 14.32 2.24 0.37
CA SER A 147 14.98 3.49 -0.03
C SER A 147 14.01 4.49 -0.66
N VAL A 148 13.06 4.01 -1.46
CA VAL A 148 12.16 4.87 -2.25
C VAL A 148 10.74 4.30 -2.19
N ILE A 149 9.76 5.18 -2.01
CA ILE A 149 8.33 4.86 -2.05
C ILE A 149 7.69 5.71 -3.15
N PHE A 150 6.99 5.06 -4.06
CA PHE A 150 6.23 5.71 -5.13
C PHE A 150 4.75 5.74 -4.74
N ILE A 151 4.04 6.84 -4.98
CA ILE A 151 2.64 6.97 -4.54
C ILE A 151 1.81 7.64 -5.62
N CYS A 152 0.78 6.96 -6.11
CA CYS A 152 -0.22 7.50 -7.03
C CYS A 152 -1.26 8.36 -6.29
N HIS A 153 -0.83 9.38 -5.54
CA HIS A 153 -1.71 10.15 -4.64
C HIS A 153 -2.89 10.81 -5.39
N ALA A 154 -2.67 11.28 -6.61
CA ALA A 154 -3.70 11.92 -7.43
C ALA A 154 -4.80 10.96 -7.91
N ASP A 155 -4.56 9.65 -7.85
CA ASP A 155 -5.45 8.61 -8.37
C ASP A 155 -6.26 7.91 -7.25
N LEU A 156 -6.05 8.27 -5.99
CA LEU A 156 -6.71 7.64 -4.84
C LEU A 156 -8.08 8.28 -4.56
N ASP A 157 -9.13 7.46 -4.58
CA ASP A 157 -10.50 7.89 -4.22
C ASP A 157 -10.62 8.30 -2.73
N THR A 158 -9.79 7.71 -1.86
CA THR A 158 -9.79 7.96 -0.41
C THR A 158 -8.39 8.34 0.09
N PRO A 159 -8.02 9.62 0.07
CA PRO A 159 -6.68 10.08 0.47
C PRO A 159 -6.38 9.83 1.96
N ALA A 160 -7.42 9.62 2.79
CA ALA A 160 -7.27 9.28 4.21
C ALA A 160 -6.49 7.97 4.43
N ILE A 161 -6.52 7.04 3.47
CA ILE A 161 -5.79 5.76 3.58
C ILE A 161 -4.28 6.01 3.60
N VAL A 162 -3.78 7.01 2.88
CA VAL A 162 -2.35 7.33 2.80
C VAL A 162 -1.91 8.49 3.66
N ALA A 163 -2.84 9.22 4.28
CA ALA A 163 -2.55 10.43 5.05
C ALA A 163 -1.54 10.22 6.19
N HIS A 164 -1.43 8.99 6.70
CA HIS A 164 -0.50 8.64 7.77
C HIS A 164 0.92 8.31 7.28
N LEU A 165 1.11 8.06 5.98
CA LEU A 165 2.41 7.65 5.42
C LEU A 165 3.50 8.72 5.58
N PRO A 166 3.26 10.03 5.32
CA PRO A 166 4.28 11.05 5.53
C PRO A 166 4.81 11.08 6.97
N GLN A 167 3.93 10.84 7.95
CA GLN A 167 4.30 10.78 9.36
C GLN A 167 5.14 9.53 9.68
N LEU A 168 4.76 8.36 9.18
CA LEU A 168 5.56 7.13 9.33
C LEU A 168 6.95 7.29 8.70
N ILE A 169 7.01 7.89 7.51
CA ILE A 169 8.26 8.10 6.78
C ILE A 169 9.15 9.10 7.50
N ALA A 170 8.59 10.18 8.04
CA ALA A 170 9.32 11.12 8.88
C ALA A 170 9.91 10.44 10.13
N LEU A 171 9.16 9.51 10.74
CA LEU A 171 9.63 8.74 11.89
C LEU A 171 10.72 7.73 11.52
N CYS A 172 10.62 7.05 10.38
CA CYS A 172 11.72 6.22 9.87
C CYS A 172 12.97 7.08 9.59
N ASN A 173 12.79 8.23 8.96
CA ASN A 173 13.90 9.11 8.57
C ASN A 173 14.62 9.73 9.77
N SER A 174 13.93 9.95 10.89
CA SER A 174 14.57 10.42 12.13
C SER A 174 15.33 9.31 12.86
N ALA A 175 14.91 8.06 12.66
CA ALA A 175 15.53 6.88 13.28
C ALA A 175 16.73 6.34 12.49
N ARG A 176 16.88 6.74 11.22
CA ARG A 176 17.97 6.32 10.33
C ARG A 176 19.19 7.26 10.41
N PRO A 177 20.41 6.73 10.22
CA PRO A 177 21.60 7.55 10.09
C PRO A 177 21.57 8.44 8.84
N HIS A 178 22.26 9.57 8.91
CA HIS A 178 22.38 10.52 7.81
C HIS A 178 22.90 9.82 6.54
N GLY A 179 22.13 9.93 5.44
CA GLY A 179 22.47 9.33 4.14
C GLY A 179 21.53 8.20 3.68
N HIS A 180 20.78 7.57 4.58
CA HIS A 180 19.86 6.46 4.24
C HIS A 180 18.39 6.85 4.34
N GLN A 181 18.03 8.08 3.99
CA GLN A 181 16.65 8.55 4.11
C GLN A 181 15.74 7.90 3.04
N ILE A 182 14.52 7.58 3.47
CA ILE A 182 13.42 7.18 2.61
C ILE A 182 12.98 8.39 1.80
N LYS A 183 12.99 8.24 0.48
CA LYS A 183 12.51 9.25 -0.47
C LYS A 183 11.10 8.90 -0.93
N VAL A 184 10.22 9.89 -0.92
CA VAL A 184 8.83 9.73 -1.39
C VAL A 184 8.68 10.45 -2.72
N VAL A 185 8.12 9.75 -3.70
CA VAL A 185 7.83 10.30 -5.02
C VAL A 185 6.34 10.17 -5.30
N LEU A 186 5.69 11.32 -5.48
CA LEU A 186 4.31 11.36 -5.97
C LEU A 186 4.31 11.20 -7.49
N LEU A 187 3.56 10.22 -7.97
CA LEU A 187 3.36 9.99 -9.39
C LEU A 187 2.25 10.89 -9.94
N PRO A 188 2.31 11.25 -11.23
CA PRO A 188 1.32 12.14 -11.84
C PRO A 188 -0.07 11.46 -11.92
N ALA A 189 -1.12 12.24 -12.12
CA ALA A 189 -2.47 11.71 -12.30
C ALA A 189 -2.54 10.75 -13.50
N GLY A 190 -3.28 9.65 -13.36
CA GLY A 190 -3.38 8.59 -14.36
C GLY A 190 -2.23 7.58 -14.33
N ALA A 191 -1.20 7.78 -13.50
CA ALA A 191 -0.08 6.86 -13.38
C ALA A 191 -0.50 5.48 -12.86
N GLN A 192 -1.64 5.35 -12.16
CA GLN A 192 -2.15 4.04 -11.71
C GLN A 192 -2.42 3.03 -12.84
N ILE A 193 -2.65 3.50 -14.08
CA ILE A 193 -2.90 2.62 -15.23
C ILE A 193 -1.65 1.83 -15.58
N PHE A 194 -0.49 2.45 -15.37
CA PHE A 194 0.81 1.87 -15.69
C PHE A 194 1.11 0.57 -14.92
N PRO A 195 1.11 0.53 -13.57
CA PRO A 195 1.35 -0.71 -12.84
C PRO A 195 0.25 -1.75 -13.08
N CYS A 196 -1.00 -1.33 -13.33
CA CYS A 196 -2.05 -2.27 -13.74
C CYS A 196 -1.68 -3.00 -15.03
N SER A 197 -1.13 -2.30 -16.02
CA SER A 197 -0.73 -2.89 -17.29
C SER A 197 0.61 -3.65 -17.21
N CYS A 198 1.58 -3.13 -16.47
CA CYS A 198 2.95 -3.65 -16.46
C CYS A 198 3.25 -4.63 -15.34
N ILE A 199 2.38 -4.76 -14.34
CA ILE A 199 2.54 -5.71 -13.23
C ILE A 199 1.34 -6.66 -13.15
N GLY A 200 0.22 -6.31 -13.80
CA GLY A 200 -0.97 -7.15 -13.88
C GLY A 200 -1.77 -7.20 -12.57
N LEU A 201 -1.60 -6.20 -11.70
CA LEU A 201 -2.34 -6.05 -10.44
C LEU A 201 -3.51 -5.09 -10.60
N CYS A 202 -4.61 -5.33 -9.88
CA CYS A 202 -5.79 -4.46 -9.93
C CYS A 202 -5.53 -3.13 -9.18
N LYS A 203 -6.25 -2.08 -9.58
CA LYS A 203 -6.14 -0.67 -9.10
C LYS A 203 -6.02 -0.48 -7.58
N THR A 204 -6.49 -1.43 -6.77
CA THR A 204 -6.55 -1.32 -5.31
C THR A 204 -5.28 -1.75 -4.58
N GLN A 205 -4.27 -2.24 -5.30
CA GLN A 205 -3.09 -2.87 -4.68
C GLN A 205 -1.80 -2.07 -4.83
N PHE A 206 -1.80 -0.91 -5.50
CA PHE A 206 -0.56 -0.24 -5.87
C PHE A 206 -0.40 1.10 -5.17
N LEU A 207 0.51 1.09 -4.19
CA LEU A 207 1.32 2.20 -3.73
C LEU A 207 2.73 1.64 -3.58
#